data_AF-A0A926YSZ8-F1
#
_entry.id   AF-A0A926YSZ8-F1
#
_cell.length_a   1.000
_cell.length_b   1.000
_cell.length_c   1.000
_cell.angle_alpha   90.00
_cell.angle_beta   90.00
_cell.angle_gamma   90.00
#
_symmetry.space_group_name_H-M   'P 1'
#
loop_
_entity.id
_entity.type
_entity.pdbx_description
1 polymer ?
#
loop_
_entity_poly.entity_id
_entity_poly.type
_entity_poly.pdbx_seq_one_letter_code
_entity_poly.pdbx_strand_id
1 'polypeptide(L)'
;MAPLSTPKTLVATGGAKSAVWLQILADVLHIMLVTSQMEEGAAYGAALLATVGGNAYPSLKAVFETLPQAETAIHPVFHSVYSQQFEQFERCIKL
;
A
#
# COMPACT_ATOMS: atom_id res chain seq x y z
N MET A 1 -17.18 13.22 -1.99
CA MET A 1 -16.62 12.65 -0.76
C MET A 1 -15.15 13.04 -0.72
N ALA A 2 -14.75 13.93 0.17
CA ALA A 2 -13.35 14.38 0.26
C ALA A 2 -12.46 13.24 0.80
N PRO A 3 -11.18 13.14 0.36
CA PRO A 3 -10.28 12.13 0.89
C PRO A 3 -10.06 12.33 2.39
N LEU A 4 -10.05 11.23 3.15
CA LEU A 4 -9.84 11.24 4.60
C LEU A 4 -8.43 11.73 4.98
N SER A 5 -7.43 11.54 4.10
CA SER A 5 -6.08 12.08 4.20
C SER A 5 -5.32 11.84 2.89
N THR A 6 -4.17 12.49 2.71
CA THR A 6 -3.22 12.18 1.63
C THR A 6 -2.36 10.99 2.06
N PRO A 7 -2.47 9.82 1.42
CA PRO A 7 -1.66 8.66 1.77
C PRO A 7 -0.18 8.93 1.47
N LYS A 8 0.70 8.60 2.42
CA LYS A 8 2.17 8.71 2.28
C LYS A 8 2.82 7.39 1.87
N THR A 9 2.16 6.29 2.20
CA THR A 9 2.64 4.93 1.97
C THR A 9 1.46 4.06 1.57
N LEU A 10 1.66 3.19 0.58
CA LEU A 10 0.72 2.14 0.22
C LEU A 10 1.32 0.78 0.56
N VAL A 11 0.52 -0.09 1.14
CA VAL A 11 0.92 -1.47 1.41
C VAL A 11 0.32 -2.35 0.32
N ALA A 12 1.18 -2.96 -0.50
CA ALA A 12 0.75 -4.00 -1.42
C ALA A 12 0.65 -5.33 -0.67
N THR A 13 -0.53 -5.95 -0.78
CA THR A 13 -0.82 -7.30 -0.28
C THR A 13 -1.40 -8.13 -1.43
N GLY A 14 -1.39 -9.45 -1.33
CA GLY A 14 -1.84 -10.36 -2.39
C GLY A 14 -0.86 -10.56 -3.54
N GLY A 15 -1.33 -11.15 -4.65
CA GLY A 15 -0.53 -11.72 -5.76
C GLY A 15 0.33 -10.76 -6.60
N ALA A 16 0.62 -9.55 -6.12
CA ALA A 16 1.54 -8.62 -6.76
C ALA A 16 3.01 -9.03 -6.53
N LYS A 17 3.41 -10.19 -7.09
CA LYS A 17 4.80 -10.71 -7.03
C LYS A 17 5.73 -10.02 -8.03
N SER A 18 5.17 -9.30 -9.00
CA SER A 18 5.95 -8.62 -10.03
C SER A 18 6.56 -7.32 -9.49
N ALA A 19 7.89 -7.33 -9.34
CA ALA A 19 8.64 -6.13 -8.95
C ALA A 19 8.43 -4.96 -9.93
N VAL A 20 8.32 -5.26 -11.23
CA VAL A 20 8.04 -4.26 -12.26
C VAL A 20 6.66 -3.63 -12.04
N TRP A 21 5.64 -4.45 -11.78
CA TRP A 21 4.28 -3.95 -11.52
C TRP A 21 4.23 -3.05 -10.28
N LEU A 22 4.91 -3.45 -9.21
CA LEU A 22 4.98 -2.65 -7.99
C LEU A 22 5.72 -1.32 -8.22
N GLN A 23 6.77 -1.30 -9.03
CA GLN A 23 7.48 -0.07 -9.40
C GLN A 23 6.57 0.87 -10.22
N ILE A 24 5.84 0.34 -11.20
CA ILE A 24 4.87 1.11 -11.99
C ILE A 24 3.83 1.77 -11.07
N LEU A 25 3.29 1.02 -10.11
CA LEU A 25 2.32 1.57 -9.15
C LEU A 25 2.92 2.68 -8.29
N ALA A 26 4.14 2.53 -7.80
CA ALA A 26 4.81 3.55 -6.99
C ALA A 26 5.04 4.84 -7.81
N ASP A 27 5.47 4.68 -9.06
CA ASP A 27 5.73 5.79 -9.98
C ASP A 27 4.46 6.55 -10.35
N VAL A 28 3.41 5.83 -10.76
CA VAL A 28 2.13 6.42 -11.20
C VAL A 28 1.40 7.10 -10.04
N LEU A 29 1.43 6.49 -8.85
CA LEU A 29 0.73 7.02 -7.68
C LEU A 29 1.54 8.08 -6.93
N HIS A 30 2.82 8.28 -7.30
CA HIS A 30 3.74 9.17 -6.60
C HIS A 30 3.86 8.88 -5.09
N ILE A 31 3.73 7.61 -4.70
CA ILE A 31 3.65 7.17 -3.30
C ILE A 31 4.63 6.02 -3.07
N MET A 32 5.27 6.02 -1.90
CA MET A 32 6.10 4.90 -1.47
C MET A 32 5.24 3.64 -1.30
N LEU A 33 5.68 2.54 -1.88
CA LEU A 33 5.04 1.23 -1.76
C LEU A 33 5.84 0.35 -0.81
N VAL A 34 5.14 -0.40 0.04
CA VAL A 34 5.75 -1.44 0.88
C VAL A 34 5.04 -2.76 0.67
N THR A 35 5.78 -3.86 0.69
CA THR A 35 5.20 -5.21 0.63
C THR A 35 5.05 -5.80 2.03
N SER A 36 3.92 -6.45 2.26
CA SER A 36 3.66 -7.23 3.47
C SER A 36 4.13 -8.67 3.27
N GLN A 37 4.64 -9.31 4.33
CA GLN A 37 4.89 -10.76 4.35
C GLN A 37 3.60 -11.58 4.27
N MET A 38 2.49 -11.03 4.76
CA MET A 38 1.19 -11.69 4.76
C MET A 38 0.44 -11.33 3.47
N GLU A 39 0.13 -12.34 2.65
CA GLU A 39 -0.59 -12.16 1.38
C GLU A 39 -2.07 -11.75 1.64
N GLU A 40 -2.69 -12.26 2.70
CA GLU A 40 -4.09 -12.02 3.05
C GLU A 40 -4.30 -10.75 3.88
N GLY A 41 -4.06 -9.57 3.29
CA GLY A 41 -4.10 -8.28 4.00
C GLY A 41 -5.36 -8.06 4.85
N ALA A 42 -6.56 -8.27 4.28
CA ALA A 42 -7.82 -8.02 4.98
C ALA A 42 -8.10 -9.05 6.09
N ALA A 43 -7.88 -10.34 5.83
CA ALA A 43 -8.11 -11.40 6.81
C ALA A 43 -7.11 -11.30 7.97
N TYR A 44 -5.85 -10.99 7.66
CA TYR A 44 -4.81 -10.77 8.66
C TYR A 44 -5.16 -9.58 9.56
N GLY A 45 -5.56 -8.44 8.98
CA GLY A 45 -6.02 -7.29 9.75
C GLY A 45 -7.20 -7.59 10.68
N ALA A 46 -8.17 -8.38 10.20
CA ALA A 46 -9.30 -8.83 11.02
C ALA A 46 -8.85 -9.73 12.18
N ALA A 47 -7.90 -10.64 11.94
CA ALA A 47 -7.32 -11.48 12.99
C ALA A 47 -6.62 -10.64 14.06
N LEU A 48 -5.81 -9.64 13.67
CA LEU A 48 -5.14 -8.73 14.62
C LEU A 48 -6.17 -7.97 15.48
N LEU A 49 -7.24 -7.47 14.87
CA LEU A 49 -8.33 -6.81 15.60
C LEU A 49 -9.02 -7.76 16.59
N ALA A 50 -9.24 -9.02 16.19
CA ALA A 50 -9.82 -10.04 17.05
C ALA A 50 -8.93 -10.35 18.26
N THR A 51 -7.60 -10.30 18.14
CA THR A 51 -6.70 -10.50 19.30
C THR A 51 -6.89 -9.43 20.39
N VAL A 52 -7.17 -8.19 19.98
CA VAL A 52 -7.44 -7.09 20.91
C VAL A 52 -8.86 -7.23 21.48
N GLY A 53 -9.85 -7.51 20.64
CA GLY A 53 -11.24 -7.74 21.09
C GLY A 53 -11.40 -8.95 22.00
N GLY A 54 -10.52 -9.96 21.85
CA GLY A 54 -10.44 -11.15 22.70
C GLY A 54 -9.55 -10.99 23.94
N ASN A 55 -9.07 -9.79 24.25
CA ASN A 55 -8.18 -9.49 25.38
C ASN A 55 -6.84 -10.25 25.39
N ALA A 56 -6.40 -10.81 24.26
CA ALA A 56 -5.07 -11.42 24.15
C ALA A 56 -3.96 -10.36 24.13
N TYR A 57 -4.26 -9.17 23.60
CA TYR A 57 -3.39 -7.99 23.65
C TYR A 57 -4.14 -6.78 24.21
N PRO A 58 -3.46 -5.88 24.95
CA PRO A 58 -4.09 -4.72 25.57
C PRO A 58 -4.42 -3.60 24.58
N SER A 59 -3.80 -3.59 23.40
CA SER A 59 -4.05 -2.59 22.34
C SER A 59 -3.51 -3.05 21.00
N LEU A 60 -4.00 -2.44 19.91
CA LEU A 60 -3.43 -2.63 18.58
C LEU A 60 -1.95 -2.23 18.51
N LYS A 61 -1.54 -1.22 19.26
CA LYS A 61 -0.13 -0.79 19.30
C LYS A 61 0.77 -1.91 19.83
N ALA A 62 0.35 -2.58 20.91
CA ALA A 62 1.07 -3.73 21.47
C ALA A 62 1.15 -4.89 20.46
N VAL A 63 0.10 -5.11 19.66
CA VAL A 63 0.13 -6.09 18.58
C VAL A 63 1.16 -5.71 17.52
N PHE A 64 1.15 -4.45 17.05
CA PHE A 64 2.08 -3.98 16.01
C PHE A 64 3.56 -4.07 16.42
N GLU A 65 3.88 -3.92 17.71
CA GLU A 65 5.25 -4.09 18.23
C GLU A 65 5.76 -5.53 18.13
N THR A 66 4.87 -6.51 17.97
CA THR A 66 5.24 -7.93 17.80
C THR A 66 5.33 -8.36 16.34
N LEU A 67 4.88 -7.53 15.40
CA LEU A 67 4.81 -7.91 14.00
C LEU A 67 6.18 -7.83 13.31
N PRO A 68 6.47 -8.73 12.36
CA PRO A 68 7.67 -8.63 11.54
C PRO A 68 7.64 -7.34 10.71
N GLN A 69 8.83 -6.77 10.49
CA GLN A 69 9.01 -5.56 9.70
C GLN A 69 8.72 -5.84 8.21
N ALA A 70 8.15 -4.86 7.51
CA ALA A 70 7.87 -4.96 6.07
C ALA A 70 9.16 -5.23 5.26
N GLU A 71 9.07 -6.08 4.23
CA GLU A 71 10.26 -6.64 3.56
C GLU A 71 10.93 -5.70 2.56
N THR A 72 10.16 -4.88 1.85
CA THR A 72 10.73 -4.09 0.76
C THR A 72 9.99 -2.77 0.62
N ALA A 73 10.74 -1.67 0.68
CA ALA A 73 10.26 -0.35 0.32
C ALA A 73 10.61 -0.06 -1.14
N ILE A 74 9.61 0.36 -1.90
CA ILE A 74 9.69 0.69 -3.32
C ILE A 74 9.38 2.18 -3.44
N HIS A 75 10.36 2.94 -3.92
CA HIS A 75 10.25 4.39 -4.07
C HIS A 75 9.91 4.75 -5.52
N PRO A 76 9.17 5.85 -5.74
CA PRO A 76 8.98 6.39 -7.08
C PRO A 76 10.33 6.80 -7.70
N VAL A 77 10.61 6.32 -8.90
CA VAL A 77 11.80 6.61 -9.72
C VAL A 77 11.41 7.31 -11.02
N PHE A 78 10.37 6.83 -11.71
CA PHE A 78 9.99 7.31 -13.05
C PHE A 78 8.75 8.19 -13.07
N HIS A 79 8.42 8.78 -11.94
CA HIS A 79 7.17 9.50 -11.72
C HIS A 79 6.92 10.63 -12.75
N SER A 80 7.96 11.35 -13.17
CA SER A 80 7.87 12.45 -14.15
C SER A 80 7.48 11.98 -15.54
N VAL A 81 7.92 10.79 -15.93
CA VAL A 81 7.55 10.16 -17.20
C VAL A 81 6.06 9.86 -17.18
N TYR A 82 5.59 9.15 -16.14
CA TYR A 82 4.18 8.79 -16.00
C TYR A 82 3.24 10.00 -15.90
N SER A 83 3.65 11.10 -15.27
CA SER A 83 2.85 12.34 -15.26
C SER A 83 2.54 12.85 -16.68
N GLN A 84 3.52 12.84 -17.58
CA GLN A 84 3.32 13.28 -18.97
C GLN A 84 2.37 12.36 -19.74
N GLN A 85 2.47 11.03 -19.53
CA GLN A 85 1.55 10.09 -20.17
C GLN A 85 0.13 10.21 -19.60
N PHE A 86 -0.01 10.49 -18.30
CA PHE A 86 -1.33 10.69 -17.69
C PHE A 86 -2.04 11.93 -18.27
N GLU A 87 -1.33 13.04 -18.50
CA GLU A 87 -1.89 14.21 -19.19
C GLU A 87 -2.38 13.90 -20.60
N GLN A 88 -1.69 13.00 -21.32
CA GLN A 88 -2.13 12.55 -22.64
C GLN A 88 -3.37 11.64 -22.54
N PHE A 89 -3.39 10.73 -21.58
CA PHE A 89 -4.54 9.87 -21.30
C PHE A 89 -5.79 10.69 -20.96
N GLU A 90 -5.66 11.68 -20.08
CA GLU A 90 -6.75 12.60 -19.72
C GLU A 90 -7.35 13.31 -20.94
N ARG A 91 -6.52 13.71 -21.90
CA ARG A 91 -6.97 14.34 -23.15
C ARG A 91 -7.78 13.37 -24.02
N CYS A 92 -7.42 12.09 -24.03
CA CYS A 92 -8.13 11.07 -24.81
C CYS A 92 -9.49 10.69 -24.21
N ILE A 93 -9.65 10.71 -22.88
CA ILE A 93 -10.90 10.31 -22.21
C ILE A 93 -11.91 11.47 -22.05
N LYS A 94 -11.49 12.71 -22.27
CA LYS A 94 -12.34 13.93 -22.22
C LYS A 94 -12.96 14.28 -23.59
N LEU A 95 -12.73 13.47 -24.62
CA LEU A 95 -13.39 13.51 -25.94
C LEU A 95 -14.62 12.59 -25.93
#